data_AF-A0A9D8RX40-F1
#
_entry.id   AF-A0A9D8RX40-F1
#
_cell.length_a   1.000
_cell.length_b   1.000
_cell.length_c   1.000
_cell.angle_alpha   90.00
_cell.angle_beta   90.00
_cell.angle_gamma   90.00
#
_symmetry.space_group_name_H-M   'P 1'
#
loop_
_entity.id
_entity.type
_entity.pdbx_description
1 polymer ?
#
loop_
_entity_poly.entity_id
_entity_poly.type
_entity_poly.pdbx_seq_one_letter_code
_entity_poly.pdbx_strand_id
1 'polypeptide(L)'
;TPKMVLDYIIKELDLDITVSTSTPDGKEMATPADVRAQVVNGALPFAVIPEPMITAAQLAIQKAGKANEISYSVDIDLGDEWAKISPNAPVAMGCIVSTEDFTEDNEKLVASFLTEYKASIEFIGNLENLDTSAQYIADAGIMAAKPAAKKALSNLGDAISYIDGADMKTTLEGFFTATGLPKPDGEFYYD
;
A
#
# COMPACT_ATOMS: atom_id res chain seq x y z
N THR A 1 8.42 3.56 0.22
CA THR A 1 7.97 2.40 -0.59
C THR A 1 7.43 2.79 -1.96
N PRO A 2 6.39 3.63 -2.14
CA PRO A 2 5.79 3.85 -3.47
C PRO A 2 6.78 4.39 -4.52
N LYS A 3 7.67 5.31 -4.11
CA LYS A 3 8.75 5.80 -4.98
C LYS A 3 9.70 4.69 -5.42
N MET A 4 10.08 3.77 -4.53
CA MET A 4 11.00 2.68 -4.88
C MET A 4 10.38 1.71 -5.89
N VAL A 5 9.09 1.41 -5.72
CA VAL A 5 8.32 0.58 -6.66
C VAL A 5 8.28 1.26 -8.03
N LEU A 6 7.91 2.54 -8.09
CA LEU A 6 7.86 3.28 -9.34
C LEU A 6 9.25 3.44 -9.99
N ASP A 7 10.28 3.78 -9.23
CA ASP A 7 11.65 3.91 -9.73
C ASP A 7 12.15 2.59 -10.35
N TYR A 8 11.81 1.44 -9.74
CA TYR A 8 12.11 0.13 -10.31
C TYR A 8 11.35 -0.11 -11.62
N ILE A 9 10.05 0.15 -11.67
CA ILE A 9 9.24 -0.02 -12.89
C ILE A 9 9.79 0.86 -14.03
N ILE A 10 10.09 2.13 -13.74
CA ILE A 10 10.68 3.07 -14.70
C ILE A 10 12.00 2.54 -15.26
N LYS A 11 12.88 2.06 -14.38
CA LYS A 11 14.17 1.50 -14.76
C LYS A 11 14.03 0.23 -15.61
N GLU A 12 13.19 -0.71 -15.19
CA GLU A 12 13.07 -2.02 -15.85
C GLU A 12 12.40 -1.92 -17.22
N LEU A 13 11.50 -0.94 -17.40
CA LEU A 13 10.83 -0.66 -18.66
C LEU A 13 11.53 0.41 -19.53
N ASP A 14 12.71 0.90 -19.11
CA ASP A 14 13.48 1.96 -19.79
C ASP A 14 12.64 3.20 -20.13
N LEU A 15 11.82 3.65 -19.17
CA LEU A 15 10.92 4.78 -19.35
C LEU A 15 11.64 6.11 -19.08
N ASP A 16 11.47 7.07 -19.99
CA ASP A 16 11.93 8.45 -19.79
C ASP A 16 10.93 9.24 -18.93
N ILE A 17 10.86 8.89 -17.64
CA ILE A 17 9.96 9.50 -16.65
C ILE A 17 10.77 9.94 -15.43
N THR A 18 10.56 11.18 -14.99
CA THR A 18 11.13 11.70 -13.74
C THR A 18 10.07 11.81 -12.65
N VAL A 19 10.35 11.24 -11.48
CA VAL A 19 9.47 11.32 -10.31
C VAL A 19 9.96 12.43 -9.37
N SER A 20 9.11 13.42 -9.12
CA SER A 20 9.38 14.49 -8.17
C SER A 20 8.67 14.23 -6.84
N THR A 21 9.36 14.53 -5.73
CA THR A 21 8.77 14.62 -4.38
C THR A 21 8.49 16.07 -3.98
N SER A 22 8.45 16.99 -4.95
CA SER A 22 8.16 18.41 -4.75
C SER A 22 7.21 18.93 -5.83
N THR A 23 6.43 19.96 -5.48
CA THR A 23 5.58 20.69 -6.41
C THR A 23 6.42 21.48 -7.43
N PRO A 24 5.83 21.98 -8.54
CA PRO A 24 6.55 22.77 -9.54
C PRO A 24 7.22 24.05 -8.99
N ASP A 25 6.68 24.64 -7.92
CA ASP A 25 7.24 25.79 -7.21
C ASP A 25 8.29 25.40 -6.14
N GLY A 26 8.68 24.13 -6.07
CA GLY A 26 9.77 23.64 -5.23
C GLY A 26 9.40 23.31 -3.79
N LYS A 27 8.10 23.24 -3.46
CA LYS A 27 7.65 22.83 -2.12
C LYS A 27 7.66 21.31 -2.00
N GLU A 28 8.33 20.81 -0.97
CA GLU A 28 8.39 19.38 -0.70
C GLU A 28 7.02 18.79 -0.35
N MET A 29 6.76 17.58 -0.87
CA MET A 29 5.63 16.72 -0.55
C MET A 29 6.16 15.49 0.17
N ALA A 30 6.42 15.62 1.47
CA ALA A 30 7.07 14.59 2.27
C ALA A 30 6.13 13.44 2.64
N THR A 31 4.81 13.68 2.64
CA THR A 31 3.81 12.71 3.09
C THR A 31 2.74 12.43 2.03
N PRO A 32 2.07 11.26 2.08
CA PRO A 32 0.89 11.00 1.25
C PRO A 32 -0.23 12.05 1.43
N ALA A 33 -0.31 12.69 2.60
CA ALA A 33 -1.28 13.75 2.86
C ALA A 33 -0.97 15.04 2.07
N ASP A 34 0.31 15.36 1.86
CA ASP A 34 0.73 16.51 1.06
C ASP A 34 0.35 16.30 -0.41
N VAL A 35 0.65 15.11 -0.95
CA VAL A 35 0.26 14.73 -2.32
C VAL A 35 -1.26 14.80 -2.48
N ARG A 36 -2.01 14.25 -1.51
CA ARG A 36 -3.48 14.32 -1.50
C ARG A 36 -3.99 15.77 -1.56
N ALA A 37 -3.39 16.67 -0.80
CA ALA A 37 -3.80 18.07 -0.79
C ALA A 37 -3.60 18.74 -2.17
N GLN A 38 -2.51 18.44 -2.86
CA GLN A 38 -2.27 18.94 -4.22
C GLN A 38 -3.25 18.34 -5.23
N VAL A 39 -3.55 17.04 -5.13
CA VAL A 39 -4.55 16.36 -5.97
C VAL A 39 -5.94 16.98 -5.79
N VAL A 40 -6.38 17.24 -4.55
CA VAL A 40 -7.68 17.88 -4.25
C VAL A 40 -7.78 19.30 -4.83
N ASN A 41 -6.64 19.97 -5.02
CA ASN A 41 -6.58 21.29 -5.63
C ASN A 41 -6.39 21.27 -7.16
N GLY A 42 -6.25 20.09 -7.78
CA GLY A 42 -5.97 19.97 -9.22
C GLY A 42 -4.60 20.52 -9.61
N ALA A 43 -3.66 20.59 -8.65
CA ALA A 43 -2.35 21.22 -8.85
C ALA A 43 -1.32 20.27 -9.49
N LEU A 44 -1.62 18.97 -9.57
CA LEU A 44 -0.76 17.96 -10.18
C LEU A 44 -1.47 17.31 -11.37
N PRO A 45 -0.83 17.24 -12.55
CA PRO A 45 -1.39 16.53 -13.70
C PRO A 45 -1.31 15.00 -13.52
N PHE A 46 -0.31 14.52 -12.79
CA PHE A 46 -0.11 13.10 -12.46
C PHE A 46 0.37 12.98 -11.02
N ALA A 47 -0.09 11.96 -10.30
CA ALA A 47 0.32 11.68 -8.93
C ALA A 47 0.25 10.19 -8.62
N VAL A 48 1.20 9.70 -7.82
CA VAL A 48 1.09 8.40 -7.16
C VAL A 48 0.49 8.63 -5.79
N ILE A 49 -0.65 8.00 -5.52
CA ILE A 49 -1.37 8.17 -4.26
C ILE A 49 -1.95 6.82 -3.80
N PRO A 50 -1.56 6.31 -2.62
CA PRO A 50 -2.03 5.01 -2.14
C PRO A 50 -3.47 5.09 -1.61
N GLU A 51 -4.15 3.96 -1.48
CA GLU A 51 -5.33 3.88 -0.62
C GLU A 51 -4.93 3.99 0.87
N PRO A 52 -5.81 4.53 1.74
CA PRO A 52 -7.12 5.09 1.41
C PRO A 52 -7.08 6.56 0.94
N MET A 53 -5.89 7.12 0.67
CA MET A 53 -5.71 8.56 0.40
C MET A 53 -6.34 8.99 -0.91
N ILE A 54 -6.30 8.15 -1.95
CA ILE A 54 -7.01 8.44 -3.20
C ILE A 54 -8.51 8.49 -2.97
N THR A 55 -9.12 7.50 -2.31
CA THR A 55 -10.55 7.53 -1.97
C THR A 55 -10.91 8.78 -1.15
N ALA A 56 -10.07 9.17 -0.19
CA ALA A 56 -10.26 10.39 0.59
C ALA A 56 -10.18 11.67 -0.27
N ALA A 57 -9.24 11.74 -1.23
CA ALA A 57 -9.12 12.86 -2.17
C ALA A 57 -10.38 13.02 -3.02
N GLN A 58 -10.85 11.91 -3.59
CA GLN A 58 -12.04 11.85 -4.43
C GLN A 58 -13.28 12.38 -3.70
N LEU A 59 -13.47 11.97 -2.44
CA LEU A 59 -14.56 12.45 -1.61
C LEU A 59 -14.42 13.94 -1.25
N ALA A 60 -13.20 14.42 -1.02
CA ALA A 60 -12.95 15.84 -0.74
C ALA A 60 -13.29 16.72 -1.95
N ILE A 61 -12.90 16.31 -3.17
CA ILE A 61 -13.23 17.00 -4.42
C ILE A 61 -14.74 17.08 -4.61
N GLN A 62 -15.45 15.95 -4.40
CA GLN A 62 -16.91 15.91 -4.50
C GLN A 62 -17.59 16.83 -3.48
N LYS A 63 -17.17 16.78 -2.21
CA LYS A 63 -17.72 17.64 -1.15
C LYS A 63 -17.46 19.12 -1.40
N ALA A 64 -16.34 19.47 -2.03
CA ALA A 64 -16.01 20.84 -2.40
C ALA A 64 -16.77 21.34 -3.64
N GLY A 65 -17.60 20.51 -4.28
CA GLY A 65 -18.32 20.86 -5.51
C GLY A 65 -17.43 20.95 -6.76
N LYS A 66 -16.18 20.48 -6.67
CA LYS A 66 -15.16 20.61 -7.72
C LYS A 66 -15.16 19.47 -8.73
N ALA A 67 -16.14 18.56 -8.68
CA ALA A 67 -16.19 17.37 -9.54
C ALA A 67 -16.27 17.68 -11.04
N ASN A 68 -16.76 18.87 -11.43
CA ASN A 68 -16.78 19.32 -12.82
C ASN A 68 -15.52 20.10 -13.23
N GLU A 69 -14.69 20.51 -12.27
CA GLU A 69 -13.46 21.28 -12.48
C GLU A 69 -12.23 20.38 -12.49
N ILE A 70 -12.24 19.36 -11.62
CA ILE A 70 -11.15 18.42 -11.42
C ILE A 70 -11.67 17.03 -11.81
N SER A 71 -11.26 16.58 -12.99
CA SER A 71 -11.42 15.20 -13.43
C SER A 71 -10.18 14.39 -13.03
N TYR A 72 -10.38 13.22 -12.47
CA TYR A 72 -9.31 12.26 -12.20
C TYR A 72 -9.72 10.87 -12.71
N SER A 73 -8.72 10.11 -13.11
CA SER A 73 -8.81 8.68 -13.40
C SER A 73 -7.69 7.96 -12.67
N VAL A 74 -7.94 6.73 -12.24
CA VAL A 74 -6.90 5.83 -11.74
C VAL A 74 -6.59 4.90 -12.90
N ASP A 75 -5.55 5.23 -13.65
CA ASP A 75 -5.23 4.56 -14.92
C ASP A 75 -4.16 3.48 -14.79
N ILE A 76 -3.36 3.53 -13.71
CA ILE A 76 -2.20 2.66 -13.50
C ILE A 76 -2.22 2.16 -12.06
N ASP A 77 -2.26 0.83 -11.91
CA ASP A 77 -1.98 0.15 -10.65
C ASP A 77 -0.51 -0.29 -10.63
N LEU A 78 0.28 0.24 -9.69
CA LEU A 78 1.71 -0.06 -9.62
C LEU A 78 2.01 -1.51 -9.18
N GLY A 79 1.08 -2.16 -8.47
CA GLY A 79 1.19 -3.58 -8.14
C GLY A 79 1.04 -4.44 -9.39
N ASP A 80 0.06 -4.14 -10.24
CA ASP A 80 -0.14 -4.81 -11.52
C ASP A 80 1.04 -4.57 -12.48
N GLU A 81 1.53 -3.34 -12.58
CA GLU A 81 2.71 -3.04 -13.42
C GLU A 81 3.96 -3.74 -12.92
N TRP A 82 4.15 -3.83 -11.60
CA TRP A 82 5.24 -4.61 -11.01
C TRP A 82 5.13 -6.09 -11.33
N ALA A 83 3.92 -6.68 -11.22
CA ALA A 83 3.71 -8.10 -11.46
C ALA A 83 4.09 -8.53 -12.89
N LYS A 84 3.99 -7.63 -13.88
CA LYS A 84 4.40 -7.88 -15.27
C LYS A 84 5.91 -8.05 -15.42
N ILE A 85 6.71 -7.34 -14.63
CA ILE A 85 8.18 -7.34 -14.70
C ILE A 85 8.83 -8.22 -13.62
N SER A 86 8.10 -8.59 -12.57
CA SER A 86 8.59 -9.40 -11.45
C SER A 86 7.56 -10.42 -10.99
N PRO A 87 7.17 -11.37 -11.87
CA PRO A 87 6.05 -12.28 -11.64
C PRO A 87 6.24 -13.25 -10.46
N ASN A 88 7.49 -13.49 -10.05
CA ASN A 88 7.83 -14.42 -8.97
C ASN A 88 8.08 -13.73 -7.62
N ALA A 89 7.93 -12.40 -7.55
CA ALA A 89 8.19 -11.62 -6.35
C ALA A 89 7.18 -10.47 -6.26
N PRO A 90 6.03 -10.66 -5.60
CA PRO A 90 5.05 -9.58 -5.44
C PRO A 90 5.63 -8.41 -4.63
N VAL A 91 4.98 -7.24 -4.72
CA VAL A 91 5.42 -6.05 -3.99
C VAL A 91 5.21 -6.24 -2.49
N ALA A 92 6.29 -6.26 -1.71
CA ALA A 92 6.21 -6.21 -0.26
C ALA A 92 5.96 -4.77 0.22
N MET A 93 4.72 -4.46 0.63
CA MET A 93 4.34 -3.12 1.11
C MET A 93 4.59 -2.90 2.60
N GLY A 94 4.65 -3.98 3.39
CA GLY A 94 4.88 -3.94 4.84
C GLY A 94 5.29 -5.30 5.40
N CYS A 95 5.79 -5.30 6.63
CA CYS A 95 6.12 -6.50 7.39
C CYS A 95 5.87 -6.26 8.88
N ILE A 96 5.78 -7.34 9.64
CA ILE A 96 5.85 -7.31 11.10
C ILE A 96 7.29 -7.60 11.50
N VAL A 97 7.82 -6.81 12.42
CA VAL A 97 9.17 -7.00 12.97
C VAL A 97 9.06 -7.19 14.47
N SER A 98 9.85 -8.10 15.01
CA SER A 98 10.05 -8.32 16.43
C SER A 98 11.54 -8.51 16.69
N THR A 99 11.97 -8.25 17.92
CA THR A 99 13.30 -8.65 18.39
C THR A 99 13.33 -10.16 18.63
N GLU A 100 14.47 -10.78 18.39
CA GLU A 100 14.74 -12.20 18.63
C GLU A 100 14.39 -12.62 20.07
N ASP A 101 14.91 -11.90 21.08
CA ASP A 101 14.61 -12.15 22.50
C ASP A 101 13.10 -12.22 22.79
N PHE A 102 12.30 -11.35 22.16
CA PHE A 102 10.86 -11.34 22.38
C PHE A 102 10.19 -12.56 21.76
N THR A 103 10.61 -12.96 20.55
CA THR A 103 10.06 -14.13 19.88
C THR A 103 10.41 -15.42 20.61
N GLU A 104 11.64 -15.55 21.10
CA GLU A 104 12.11 -16.74 21.85
C GLU A 104 11.43 -16.83 23.22
N ASP A 105 11.35 -15.73 23.96
CA ASP A 105 10.72 -15.74 25.30
C ASP A 105 9.19 -15.92 25.24
N ASN A 106 8.57 -15.66 24.08
CA ASN A 106 7.11 -15.60 23.94
C ASN A 106 6.55 -16.44 22.78
N GLU A 107 7.19 -17.55 22.41
CA GLU A 107 6.81 -18.41 21.27
C GLU A 107 5.29 -18.66 21.15
N LYS A 108 4.63 -19.04 22.26
CA LYS A 108 3.18 -19.32 22.26
C LYS A 108 2.35 -18.07 21.97
N LEU A 109 2.74 -16.93 22.52
CA LEU A 109 2.04 -15.67 22.29
C LEU A 109 2.20 -15.22 20.85
N VAL A 110 3.42 -15.33 20.30
CA VAL A 110 3.71 -15.01 18.89
C VAL A 110 2.92 -15.92 17.96
N ALA A 111 2.89 -17.22 18.20
CA ALA A 111 2.11 -18.17 17.40
C ALA A 111 0.60 -17.85 17.44
N SER A 112 0.06 -17.51 18.61
CA SER A 112 -1.34 -17.07 18.74
C SER A 112 -1.60 -15.76 18.00
N PHE A 113 -0.72 -14.77 18.16
CA PHE A 113 -0.82 -13.50 17.45
C PHE A 113 -0.80 -13.69 15.93
N LEU A 114 0.14 -14.46 15.37
CA LEU A 114 0.21 -14.70 13.93
C LEU A 114 -1.04 -15.41 13.40
N THR A 115 -1.57 -16.37 14.16
CA THR A 115 -2.83 -17.06 13.83
C THR A 115 -4.01 -16.09 13.77
N GLU A 116 -4.17 -15.26 14.80
CA GLU A 116 -5.26 -14.27 14.88
C GLU A 116 -5.09 -13.15 13.84
N TYR A 117 -3.85 -12.74 13.59
CA TYR A 117 -3.51 -11.70 12.62
C TYR A 117 -3.79 -12.15 11.19
N LYS A 118 -3.42 -13.39 10.85
CA LYS A 118 -3.77 -14.02 9.56
C LYS A 118 -5.29 -14.05 9.37
N ALA A 119 -6.03 -14.53 10.37
CA ALA A 119 -7.49 -14.56 10.33
C ALA A 119 -8.10 -13.16 10.18
N SER A 120 -7.51 -12.15 10.82
CA SER A 120 -7.94 -10.75 10.69
C SER A 120 -7.71 -10.20 9.29
N ILE A 121 -6.56 -10.47 8.68
CA ILE A 121 -6.25 -10.06 7.31
C ILE A 121 -7.18 -10.76 6.31
N GLU A 122 -7.32 -12.08 6.41
CA GLU A 122 -8.21 -12.85 5.54
C GLU A 122 -9.66 -12.38 5.65
N PHE A 123 -10.10 -12.03 6.87
CA PHE A 123 -11.42 -11.45 7.08
C PHE A 123 -11.60 -10.11 6.38
N ILE A 124 -10.65 -9.18 6.54
CA ILE A 124 -10.72 -7.84 5.95
C ILE A 124 -10.56 -7.88 4.42
N GLY A 125 -9.67 -8.71 3.90
CA GLY A 125 -9.37 -8.86 2.49
C GLY A 125 -10.45 -9.63 1.70
N ASN A 126 -11.28 -10.45 2.36
CA ASN A 126 -12.37 -11.14 1.68
C ASN A 126 -13.51 -10.17 1.30
N LEU A 127 -13.77 -10.03 -0.02
CA LEU A 127 -14.84 -9.19 -0.56
C LEU A 127 -16.25 -9.61 -0.14
N GLU A 128 -16.46 -10.86 0.30
CA GLU A 128 -17.73 -11.30 0.89
C GLU A 128 -18.01 -10.59 2.23
N ASN A 129 -16.96 -10.21 2.96
CA ASN A 129 -17.06 -9.48 4.22
C ASN A 129 -17.04 -7.96 4.04
N LEU A 130 -16.97 -7.47 2.81
CA LEU A 130 -16.71 -6.06 2.47
C LEU A 130 -17.57 -5.06 3.26
N ASP A 131 -18.85 -5.35 3.46
CA ASP A 131 -19.75 -4.45 4.19
C ASP A 131 -19.42 -4.38 5.69
N THR A 132 -19.11 -5.53 6.31
CA THR A 132 -18.70 -5.62 7.72
C THR A 132 -17.32 -5.03 7.92
N SER A 133 -16.36 -5.37 7.06
CA SER A 133 -14.99 -4.83 7.07
C SER A 133 -15.00 -3.30 6.94
N ALA A 134 -15.83 -2.74 6.04
CA ALA A 134 -16.00 -1.31 5.90
C ALA A 134 -16.60 -0.64 7.16
N GLN A 135 -17.48 -1.34 7.88
CA GLN A 135 -18.02 -0.86 9.15
C GLN A 135 -16.91 -0.81 10.21
N TYR A 136 -16.12 -1.88 10.36
CA TYR A 136 -15.01 -1.90 11.31
C TYR A 136 -13.97 -0.81 11.06
N ILE A 137 -13.62 -0.56 9.79
CA ILE A 137 -12.69 0.52 9.41
C ILE A 137 -13.26 1.90 9.79
N ALA A 138 -14.57 2.10 9.63
CA ALA A 138 -15.22 3.36 10.00
C ALA A 138 -15.31 3.52 11.53
N ASP A 139 -15.68 2.46 12.26
CA ASP A 139 -15.78 2.46 13.72
C ASP A 139 -14.42 2.68 14.38
N ALA A 140 -13.35 2.16 13.77
CA ALA A 140 -11.96 2.41 14.17
C ALA A 140 -11.46 3.83 13.83
N GLY A 141 -12.25 4.65 13.12
CA GLY A 141 -11.88 6.01 12.74
C GLY A 141 -10.81 6.12 11.65
N ILE A 142 -10.44 5.00 11.01
CA ILE A 142 -9.46 4.96 9.91
C ILE A 142 -9.99 5.73 8.69
N MET A 143 -11.30 5.62 8.44
CA MET A 143 -12.02 6.36 7.41
C MET A 143 -13.22 7.07 8.00
N ALA A 144 -13.54 8.25 7.47
CA ALA A 144 -14.58 9.11 8.03
C ALA A 144 -16.00 8.52 7.98
N ALA A 145 -16.26 7.54 7.11
CA ALA A 145 -17.57 6.89 7.00
C ALA A 145 -17.47 5.52 6.32
N LYS A 146 -18.41 4.62 6.65
CA LYS A 146 -18.51 3.28 6.04
C LYS A 146 -18.52 3.27 4.51
N PRO A 147 -19.29 4.12 3.79
CA PRO A 147 -19.26 4.08 2.32
C PRO A 147 -17.88 4.43 1.74
N ALA A 148 -17.12 5.30 2.42
CA ALA A 148 -15.76 5.65 2.03
C ALA A 148 -14.79 4.49 2.28
N ALA A 149 -14.90 3.83 3.44
CA ALA A 149 -14.13 2.62 3.75
C ALA A 149 -14.43 1.49 2.74
N LYS A 150 -15.71 1.28 2.43
CA LYS A 150 -16.17 0.28 1.46
C LYS A 150 -15.56 0.52 0.09
N LYS A 151 -15.56 1.77 -0.37
CA LYS A 151 -14.95 2.13 -1.66
C LYS A 151 -13.45 1.88 -1.67
N ALA A 152 -12.72 2.28 -0.62
CA ALA A 152 -11.28 2.06 -0.52
C ALA A 152 -10.94 0.55 -0.50
N LEU A 153 -11.70 -0.26 0.25
CA LEU A 153 -11.55 -1.72 0.25
C LEU A 153 -11.83 -2.35 -1.11
N SER A 154 -12.90 -1.92 -1.80
CA SER A 154 -13.19 -2.42 -3.15
C SER A 154 -12.09 -2.09 -4.15
N ASN A 155 -11.45 -0.92 -4.02
CA ASN A 155 -10.34 -0.53 -4.88
C ASN A 155 -9.07 -1.34 -4.61
N LEU A 156 -8.87 -1.82 -3.38
CA LEU A 156 -7.72 -2.66 -3.01
C LEU A 156 -7.82 -4.07 -3.60
N GLY A 157 -9.02 -4.57 -3.90
CA GLY A 157 -9.21 -5.93 -4.41
C GLY A 157 -8.51 -6.97 -3.52
N ASP A 158 -7.59 -7.74 -4.12
CA ASP A 158 -6.83 -8.79 -3.45
C ASP A 158 -5.48 -8.31 -2.87
N ALA A 159 -5.22 -7.00 -2.84
CA ALA A 159 -3.94 -6.43 -2.39
C ALA A 159 -3.72 -6.54 -0.87
N ILE A 160 -4.77 -6.84 -0.08
CA ILE A 160 -4.65 -7.12 1.36
C ILE A 160 -4.44 -8.63 1.53
N SER A 161 -3.20 -9.03 1.78
CA SER A 161 -2.83 -10.44 1.91
C SER A 161 -1.90 -10.68 3.10
N TYR A 162 -1.88 -11.92 3.56
CA TYR A 162 -0.94 -12.41 4.56
C TYR A 162 -0.02 -13.44 3.91
N ILE A 163 1.29 -13.27 4.05
CA ILE A 163 2.31 -14.13 3.46
C ILE A 163 3.29 -14.50 4.59
N ASP A 164 3.56 -15.79 4.78
CA ASP A 164 4.48 -16.34 5.78
C ASP A 164 5.43 -17.38 5.18
N GLY A 165 6.37 -17.86 6.00
CA GLY A 165 7.31 -18.93 5.67
C GLY A 165 8.12 -18.70 4.39
N ALA A 166 8.21 -19.74 3.56
CA ALA A 166 9.02 -19.72 2.33
C ALA A 166 8.54 -18.68 1.30
N ASP A 167 7.22 -18.44 1.22
CA ASP A 167 6.65 -17.46 0.30
C ASP A 167 6.97 -16.04 0.74
N MET A 168 6.96 -15.79 2.06
CA MET A 168 7.37 -14.49 2.64
C MET A 168 8.84 -14.22 2.32
N LYS A 169 9.71 -15.20 2.57
CA LYS A 169 11.15 -15.08 2.29
C LYS A 169 11.42 -14.80 0.81
N THR A 170 10.81 -15.59 -0.08
CA THR A 170 10.95 -15.43 -1.54
C THR A 170 10.47 -14.04 -1.98
N THR A 171 9.31 -13.61 -1.48
CA THR A 171 8.73 -12.29 -1.78
C THR A 171 9.68 -11.16 -1.37
N LEU A 172 10.17 -11.21 -0.12
CA LEU A 172 11.00 -10.14 0.43
C LEU A 172 12.40 -10.10 -0.21
N GLU A 173 13.03 -11.25 -0.44
CA GLU A 173 14.31 -11.33 -1.15
C GLU A 173 14.20 -10.82 -2.60
N GLY A 174 13.08 -11.12 -3.25
CA GLY A 174 12.76 -10.59 -4.58
C GLY A 174 12.62 -9.07 -4.56
N PHE A 175 11.89 -8.53 -3.59
CA PHE A 175 11.74 -7.09 -3.40
C PHE A 175 13.09 -6.39 -3.13
N PHE A 176 13.94 -6.95 -2.27
CA PHE A 176 15.29 -6.41 -2.03
C PHE A 176 16.15 -6.44 -3.29
N THR A 177 16.09 -7.52 -4.05
CA THR A 177 16.83 -7.64 -5.33
C THR A 177 16.39 -6.57 -6.33
N ALA A 178 15.08 -6.44 -6.54
CA ALA A 178 14.49 -5.47 -7.47
C ALA A 178 14.84 -4.03 -7.09
N THR A 179 14.77 -3.71 -5.80
CA THR A 179 15.02 -2.35 -5.31
C THR A 179 16.49 -2.04 -5.02
N GLY A 180 17.39 -3.02 -5.16
CA GLY A 180 18.82 -2.87 -4.85
C GLY A 180 19.11 -2.67 -3.37
N LEU A 181 18.17 -3.02 -2.49
CA LEU A 181 18.38 -3.00 -1.04
C LEU A 181 19.27 -4.17 -0.60
N PRO A 182 20.06 -4.00 0.48
CA PRO A 182 20.86 -5.09 1.02
C PRO A 182 19.94 -6.22 1.52
N LYS A 183 20.27 -7.44 1.14
CA LYS A 183 19.57 -8.63 1.63
C LYS A 183 20.02 -8.92 3.06
N PRO A 184 19.09 -9.16 3.99
CA PRO A 184 19.43 -9.63 5.31
C PRO A 184 19.91 -11.10 5.25
N ASP A 185 20.56 -11.55 6.31
CA ASP A 185 20.95 -12.94 6.47
C ASP A 185 19.76 -13.83 6.86
N GLY A 186 20.04 -15.11 7.16
CA GLY A 186 19.01 -16.09 7.49
C GLY A 186 18.29 -15.83 8.81
N GLU A 187 18.93 -15.17 9.77
CA GLU A 187 18.39 -14.94 11.13
C GLU A 187 17.33 -13.84 11.14
N PHE A 188 17.22 -13.08 10.04
CA PHE A 188 16.19 -12.05 9.89
C PHE A 188 14.77 -12.60 9.71
N TYR A 189 14.64 -13.80 9.17
CA TYR A 189 13.33 -14.36 8.83
C TYR A 189 12.80 -15.20 9.99
N TYR A 190 11.55 -14.93 10.37
CA TYR A 190 10.83 -15.79 11.31
C TYR A 190 10.38 -17.07 10.58
N ASP A 191 10.73 -18.22 11.14
CA ASP A 191 10.44 -19.57 10.61
C ASP A 191 9.02 -20.07 10.94
#